data_AF-A0A9P0JR76-F1
#
_entry.id   AF-A0A9P0JR76-F1
#
_cell.length_a   1.000
_cell.length_b   1.000
_cell.length_c   1.000
_cell.angle_alpha   90.00
_cell.angle_beta   90.00
_cell.angle_gamma   90.00
#
_symmetry.space_group_name_H-M   'P 1'
#
loop_
_entity.id
_entity.type
_entity.pdbx_description
1 polymer ?
#
loop_
_entity_poly.entity_id
_entity_poly.type
_entity_poly.pdbx_seq_one_letter_code
_entity_poly.pdbx_strand_id
1 'polypeptide(L)'
;MFHYYFNHYDSDSRTYFDGIEKMLTVEDIRNVSRLVGKDLGYQKHNRMFSNYRGRGRAFVLIASYKGRSAAYVPAVSYGCDAMNWKYDCSELSSEFWKVCRAVLLILGGLLCFQGHKMFRLTMFLIGFIFGVLITFIVVSVEHASHNGYGLISLLIGFFYGVFWLFVWWKFGVPLLSVQLTMILSGGLIASITMNQLGDYNAFALDINYWLTFSCIVIAYMIIGVAVMMHGHIVSCVVIGSYAVIAAISYYIDGNMEFIFVNFFRRVVVKNFGYAVLDPPFLIFTDTFLCIMWILLFLVGVKLQSRYQRNRSPFPPNRNVSLERPLSETTPLLYSEAYPSPPEYSATP
;
A
#
# COMPACT_ATOMS: atom_id res chain seq x y z
N MET A 1 21.01 16.61 12.64
CA MET A 1 19.80 17.40 12.34
C MET A 1 18.66 16.78 13.11
N PHE A 2 17.76 17.60 13.64
CA PHE A 2 16.63 17.16 14.41
C PHE A 2 15.34 17.69 13.77
N HIS A 3 14.25 16.96 13.96
CA HIS A 3 12.94 17.40 13.49
C HIS A 3 11.83 17.07 14.49
N TYR A 4 10.80 17.89 14.48
CA TYR A 4 9.61 17.78 15.30
C TYR A 4 8.37 18.00 14.46
N TYR A 5 7.33 17.22 14.71
CA TYR A 5 6.05 17.32 14.02
C TYR A 5 5.05 18.12 14.85
N PHE A 6 4.32 19.01 14.19
CA PHE A 6 3.18 19.67 14.80
C PHE A 6 1.95 18.76 14.84
N ASN A 7 0.98 19.20 15.64
CA ASN A 7 -0.32 18.56 15.72
C ASN A 7 -1.05 18.62 14.37
N HIS A 8 -2.00 17.70 14.20
CA HIS A 8 -2.70 17.53 12.94
C HIS A 8 -3.69 18.66 12.66
N TYR A 9 -3.68 19.19 11.44
CA TYR A 9 -4.48 20.31 10.95
C TYR A 9 -4.47 21.57 11.83
N ASP A 10 -3.39 21.79 12.57
CA ASP A 10 -3.27 22.98 13.40
C ASP A 10 -2.59 24.12 12.61
N SER A 11 -3.39 25.13 12.27
CA SER A 11 -2.95 26.35 11.60
C SER A 11 -2.81 27.53 12.56
N ASP A 12 -3.00 27.32 13.87
CA ASP A 12 -2.92 28.45 14.80
C ASP A 12 -1.47 28.96 14.90
N SER A 13 -1.36 30.28 14.84
CA SER A 13 -0.11 31.01 15.10
C SER A 13 0.51 30.60 16.43
N ARG A 14 -0.31 30.31 17.46
CA ARG A 14 0.18 29.89 18.78
C ARG A 14 0.90 28.55 18.70
N THR A 15 0.28 27.55 18.07
CA THR A 15 0.90 26.22 17.92
C THR A 15 2.19 26.30 17.11
N TYR A 16 2.27 27.19 16.12
CA TYR A 16 3.51 27.47 15.40
C TYR A 16 4.61 28.00 16.32
N PHE A 17 4.32 29.04 17.12
CA PHE A 17 5.30 29.63 18.04
C PHE A 17 5.67 28.67 19.18
N ASP A 18 4.70 27.98 19.78
CA ASP A 18 4.92 26.96 20.81
C ASP A 18 5.80 25.82 20.29
N GLY A 19 5.59 25.43 19.03
CA GLY A 19 6.38 24.41 18.36
C GLY A 19 7.82 24.85 18.09
N ILE A 20 8.03 26.13 17.77
CA ILE A 20 9.37 26.73 17.62
C ILE A 20 10.06 26.86 18.98
N GLU A 21 9.36 27.32 20.00
CA GLU A 21 9.89 27.53 21.35
C GLU A 21 10.50 26.23 21.89
N LYS A 22 9.80 25.10 21.70
CA LYS A 22 10.28 23.74 22.04
C LYS A 22 11.53 23.30 21.28
N MET A 23 11.94 24.03 20.23
CA MET A 23 13.07 23.72 19.36
C MET A 23 14.18 24.78 19.44
N LEU A 24 14.19 25.65 20.46
CA LEU A 24 15.20 26.71 20.61
C LEU A 24 16.45 26.26 21.37
N THR A 25 16.30 25.46 22.43
CA THR A 25 17.43 25.07 23.29
C THR A 25 17.94 23.67 22.96
N VAL A 26 19.23 23.42 23.18
CA VAL A 26 19.86 22.11 22.93
C VAL A 26 19.21 20.99 23.75
N GLU A 27 18.80 21.29 24.98
CA GLU A 27 18.18 20.32 25.89
C GLU A 27 16.76 19.98 25.44
N ASP A 28 15.95 20.99 25.14
CA ASP A 28 14.56 20.80 24.68
C ASP A 28 14.51 20.03 23.35
N ILE A 29 15.40 20.39 22.42
CA ILE A 29 15.53 19.67 21.15
C ILE A 29 15.80 18.19 21.40
N ARG A 30 16.76 17.85 22.27
CA ARG A 30 17.10 16.44 22.55
C ARG A 30 15.96 15.67 23.22
N ASN A 31 15.10 16.34 23.97
CA ASN A 31 14.00 15.73 24.69
C ASN A 31 12.74 15.53 23.82
N VAL A 32 12.42 16.51 22.97
CA VAL A 32 11.13 16.56 22.25
C VAL A 32 11.24 16.08 20.81
N SER A 33 12.41 16.24 20.18
CA SER A 33 12.58 16.02 18.75
C SER A 33 13.22 14.68 18.43
N ARG A 34 13.05 14.24 17.17
CA ARG A 34 13.69 13.03 16.65
C ARG A 34 14.97 13.39 15.92
N LEU A 35 16.01 12.59 16.15
CA LEU A 35 17.27 12.71 15.44
C LEU A 35 17.09 12.12 14.03
N VAL A 36 17.29 12.96 13.01
CA VAL A 36 17.41 12.50 11.62
C VAL A 36 18.67 11.65 11.54
N GLY A 37 18.52 10.40 11.06
CA GLY A 37 19.51 9.31 11.09
C GLY A 37 20.99 9.72 11.14
N LYS A 38 21.76 9.05 12.01
CA LYS A 38 23.17 9.38 12.33
C LYS A 38 24.10 9.34 11.12
N ASP A 39 23.70 8.61 10.09
CA ASP A 39 24.54 8.20 8.99
C ASP A 39 24.24 9.13 7.80
N LEU A 40 24.89 10.29 7.79
CA LEU A 40 24.51 11.41 6.92
C LEU A 40 24.96 11.28 5.45
N GLY A 41 25.57 10.15 5.06
CA GLY A 41 25.92 9.83 3.67
C GLY A 41 26.59 10.96 2.89
N TYR A 42 26.37 10.99 1.57
CA TYR A 42 26.94 12.02 0.68
C TYR A 42 26.22 13.38 0.73
N GLN A 43 24.90 13.41 1.01
CA GLN A 43 24.13 14.65 1.10
C GLN A 43 23.94 15.11 2.55
N LYS A 44 25.03 15.54 3.18
CA LYS A 44 25.02 15.98 4.58
C LYS A 44 24.31 17.33 4.80
N HIS A 45 24.27 18.17 3.77
CA HIS A 45 23.81 19.56 3.87
C HIS A 45 22.45 19.82 3.24
N ASN A 46 22.02 19.00 2.28
CA ASN A 46 20.71 19.10 1.63
C ASN A 46 19.94 17.81 1.90
N ARG A 47 18.80 17.92 2.59
CA ARG A 47 17.95 16.76 2.89
C ARG A 47 16.54 16.99 2.41
N MET A 48 16.04 16.01 1.69
CA MET A 48 14.63 15.93 1.34
C MET A 48 13.88 15.27 2.48
N PHE A 49 12.65 15.69 2.67
CA PHE A 49 11.78 15.16 3.71
C PHE A 49 10.45 14.77 3.07
N SER A 50 9.96 13.58 3.41
CA SER A 50 8.64 13.15 2.95
C SER A 50 7.57 14.05 3.56
N ASN A 51 6.69 14.62 2.74
CA ASN A 51 5.61 15.47 3.22
C ASN A 51 4.41 14.65 3.70
N TYR A 52 3.87 14.93 4.88
CA TYR A 52 2.67 14.29 5.41
C TYR A 52 1.55 15.30 5.48
N ARG A 53 0.37 14.91 5.01
CA ARG A 53 -0.77 15.81 4.86
C ARG A 53 -1.11 16.50 6.18
N GLY A 54 -1.43 17.79 6.10
CA GLY A 54 -2.00 18.54 7.22
C GLY A 54 -1.09 18.64 8.44
N ARG A 55 0.24 18.49 8.28
CA ARG A 55 1.19 18.61 9.39
C ARG A 55 2.36 19.49 9.03
N GLY A 56 2.60 20.48 9.89
CA GLY A 56 3.87 21.20 9.89
C GLY A 56 4.98 20.37 10.51
N ARG A 57 6.19 20.67 10.08
CA ARG A 57 7.41 20.12 10.66
C ARG A 57 8.41 21.23 10.91
N ALA A 58 8.94 21.26 12.13
CA ALA A 58 10.06 22.09 12.51
C ALA A 58 11.36 21.29 12.37
N PHE A 59 12.41 21.92 11.86
CA PHE A 59 13.74 21.35 11.69
C PHE A 59 14.78 22.23 12.36
N VAL A 60 15.75 21.62 13.02
CA VAL A 60 16.81 22.35 13.70
C VAL A 60 18.16 21.62 13.60
N LEU A 61 19.23 22.40 13.60
CA LEU A 61 20.60 21.91 13.60
C LEU A 61 21.24 22.19 14.95
N ILE A 62 21.92 21.19 15.50
CA ILE A 62 22.79 21.35 16.66
C ILE A 62 24.23 21.22 16.16
N ALA A 63 25.01 22.30 16.24
CA ALA A 63 26.46 22.21 16.08
C ALA A 63 27.08 21.81 17.40
N SER A 64 28.08 20.94 17.34
CA SER A 64 28.90 20.59 18.49
C SER A 64 30.38 20.77 18.15
N TYR A 65 31.11 21.42 19.03
CA TYR A 65 32.55 21.64 18.89
C TYR A 65 33.22 21.61 20.26
N LYS A 66 34.23 20.75 20.43
CA LYS A 66 35.01 20.60 21.67
C LYS A 66 34.14 20.52 22.94
N GLY A 67 33.10 19.68 22.90
CA GLY A 67 32.20 19.46 24.04
C GLY A 67 31.14 20.54 24.27
N ARG A 68 31.14 21.64 23.50
CA ARG A 68 30.09 22.66 23.52
C ARG A 68 29.09 22.37 22.40
N SER A 69 27.81 22.59 22.66
CA SER A 69 26.74 22.44 21.67
C SER A 69 25.96 23.75 21.56
N ALA A 70 25.58 24.13 20.34
CA ALA A 70 24.75 25.29 20.06
C ALA A 70 23.65 24.91 19.07
N ALA A 71 22.43 25.39 19.31
CA ALA A 71 21.30 25.21 18.42
C ALA A 71 21.22 26.37 17.42
N TYR A 72 20.92 26.07 16.16
CA TYR A 72 20.61 27.07 15.14
C TYR A 72 19.13 27.45 15.19
N VAL A 73 18.76 28.54 14.52
CA VAL A 73 17.36 28.95 14.38
C VAL A 73 16.57 27.84 13.67
N PRO A 74 15.45 27.36 14.26
CA PRO A 74 14.64 26.34 13.63
C PRO A 74 13.93 26.89 12.39
N ALA A 75 13.77 26.04 11.38
CA ALA A 75 12.99 26.33 10.19
C ALA A 75 11.73 25.46 10.19
N VAL A 76 10.62 26.01 9.71
CA VAL A 76 9.32 25.31 9.66
C VAL A 76 8.85 25.17 8.23
N SER A 77 8.30 24.00 7.90
CA SER A 77 7.62 23.78 6.62
C SER A 77 6.37 22.93 6.83
N TYR A 78 5.29 23.29 6.14
CA TYR A 78 4.03 22.54 6.12
C TYR A 78 3.87 21.65 4.88
N GLY A 79 4.82 21.73 3.94
CA GLY A 79 4.79 20.96 2.68
C GLY A 79 3.59 21.26 1.77
N CYS A 80 2.83 22.30 2.07
CA CYS A 80 1.72 22.88 1.31
C CYS A 80 1.83 24.40 1.43
N ASP A 81 1.05 25.13 0.64
CA ASP A 81 0.99 26.59 0.78
C ASP A 81 0.23 26.97 2.05
N ALA A 82 0.98 27.35 3.08
CA ALA A 82 0.41 27.79 4.35
C ALA A 82 -0.42 29.08 4.22
N MET A 83 -0.18 29.89 3.18
CA MET A 83 -0.98 31.09 2.91
C MET A 83 -2.38 30.73 2.40
N ASN A 84 -2.50 29.60 1.70
CA ASN A 84 -3.75 29.04 1.20
C ASN A 84 -4.14 27.77 1.96
N TRP A 85 -4.02 27.81 3.30
CA TRP A 85 -4.24 26.66 4.18
C TRP A 85 -5.53 25.87 3.89
N LYS A 86 -6.63 26.60 3.69
CA LYS A 86 -7.94 25.99 3.43
C LYS A 86 -7.87 25.05 2.23
N TYR A 87 -7.38 25.54 1.09
CA TYR A 87 -7.39 24.82 -0.19
C TYR A 87 -6.25 23.81 -0.34
N ASP A 88 -5.04 24.16 0.08
CA ASP A 88 -3.84 23.36 -0.19
C ASP A 88 -3.42 22.45 0.97
N CYS A 89 -3.73 22.82 2.22
CA CYS A 89 -3.29 22.09 3.40
C CYS A 89 -4.42 21.25 4.05
N SER A 90 -5.65 21.78 4.07
CA SER A 90 -6.81 21.10 4.69
C SER A 90 -7.69 20.37 3.66
N GLU A 91 -7.92 20.99 2.50
CA GLU A 91 -8.90 20.58 1.49
C GLU A 91 -8.26 19.82 0.31
N LEU A 92 -7.04 19.27 0.51
CA LEU A 92 -6.37 18.38 -0.46
C LEU A 92 -7.07 17.01 -0.62
N SER A 93 -8.37 16.98 -0.43
CA SER A 93 -9.27 15.92 -0.85
C SER A 93 -10.55 16.55 -1.32
N SER A 94 -10.58 16.85 -2.62
CA SER A 94 -11.84 17.06 -3.31
C SER A 94 -12.86 15.98 -2.92
N GLU A 95 -14.14 16.34 -2.92
CA GLU A 95 -15.23 15.39 -2.64
C GLU A 95 -15.12 14.12 -3.49
N PHE A 96 -14.58 14.24 -4.70
CA PHE A 96 -14.22 13.12 -5.56
C PHE A 96 -13.31 12.10 -4.87
N TRP A 97 -12.19 12.52 -4.25
CA TRP A 97 -11.26 11.60 -3.60
C TRP A 97 -11.86 10.96 -2.35
N LYS A 98 -12.74 11.67 -1.62
CA LYS A 98 -13.52 11.07 -0.54
C LYS A 98 -14.39 9.94 -1.07
N VAL A 99 -15.12 10.16 -2.16
CA VAL A 99 -15.95 9.11 -2.79
C VAL A 99 -15.08 7.94 -3.28
N CYS A 100 -13.94 8.20 -3.91
CA CYS A 100 -13.02 7.14 -4.34
C CYS A 100 -12.51 6.29 -3.17
N ARG A 101 -12.23 6.90 -2.01
CA ARG A 101 -11.82 6.18 -0.79
C ARG A 101 -12.95 5.35 -0.21
N ALA A 102 -14.19 5.84 -0.23
CA ALA A 102 -15.36 5.05 0.17
C ALA A 102 -15.56 3.83 -0.75
N VAL A 103 -15.40 4.00 -2.07
CA VAL A 103 -15.45 2.88 -3.03
C VAL A 103 -14.31 1.90 -2.77
N LEU A 104 -13.09 2.38 -2.51
CA LEU A 104 -11.93 1.54 -2.16
C LEU A 104 -12.20 0.72 -0.89
N LEU A 105 -12.87 1.28 0.11
CA LEU A 105 -13.27 0.57 1.33
C LEU A 105 -14.19 -0.61 1.02
N ILE A 106 -15.21 -0.40 0.20
CA ILE A 106 -16.17 -1.45 -0.18
C ILE A 106 -15.48 -2.54 -1.01
N LEU A 107 -14.74 -2.15 -2.06
CA LEU A 107 -14.03 -3.09 -2.93
C LEU A 107 -12.93 -3.86 -2.19
N GLY A 108 -12.20 -3.17 -1.30
CA GLY A 108 -11.21 -3.78 -0.42
C GLY A 108 -11.83 -4.80 0.53
N GLY A 109 -12.99 -4.50 1.11
CA GLY A 109 -13.75 -5.44 1.94
C GLY A 109 -14.19 -6.69 1.17
N LEU A 110 -14.70 -6.51 -0.06
CA LEU A 110 -15.05 -7.63 -0.95
C LEU A 110 -13.84 -8.50 -1.28
N LEU A 111 -12.69 -7.89 -1.63
CA LEU A 111 -11.44 -8.62 -1.88
C LEU A 111 -10.94 -9.34 -0.62
N CYS A 112 -11.07 -8.72 0.56
CA CYS A 112 -10.61 -9.25 1.83
C CYS A 112 -11.42 -10.47 2.30
N PHE A 113 -12.75 -10.47 2.13
CA PHE A 113 -13.61 -11.55 2.64
C PHE A 113 -14.06 -12.55 1.58
N GLN A 114 -14.09 -12.16 0.30
CA GLN A 114 -14.69 -12.96 -0.78
C GLN A 114 -13.83 -13.00 -2.06
N GLY A 115 -12.59 -12.48 -2.04
CA GLY A 115 -11.76 -12.35 -3.24
C GLY A 115 -11.54 -13.67 -4.00
N HIS A 116 -11.17 -14.75 -3.31
CA HIS A 116 -10.97 -16.04 -3.98
C HIS A 116 -12.27 -16.63 -4.53
N LYS A 117 -13.37 -16.52 -3.78
CA LYS A 117 -14.71 -16.99 -4.20
C LYS A 117 -15.21 -16.23 -5.43
N MET A 118 -15.08 -14.91 -5.44
CA MET A 118 -15.47 -14.04 -6.54
C MET A 118 -14.32 -13.86 -7.54
N PHE A 119 -13.74 -14.97 -8.02
CA PHE A 119 -12.53 -14.96 -8.83
C PHE A 119 -12.57 -14.00 -10.03
N ARG A 120 -13.70 -13.95 -10.75
CA ARG A 120 -13.87 -13.07 -11.91
C ARG A 120 -13.82 -11.58 -11.54
N LEU A 121 -14.47 -11.21 -10.43
CA LEU A 121 -14.42 -9.84 -9.91
C LEU A 121 -13.00 -9.50 -9.47
N THR A 122 -12.32 -10.44 -8.81
CA THR A 122 -10.92 -10.27 -8.40
C THR A 122 -10.01 -10.05 -9.60
N MET A 123 -10.17 -10.80 -10.69
CA MET A 123 -9.38 -10.56 -11.92
C MET A 123 -9.58 -9.15 -12.47
N PHE A 124 -10.83 -8.69 -12.53
CA PHE A 124 -11.12 -7.31 -12.96
C PHE A 124 -10.50 -6.27 -12.01
N LEU A 125 -10.67 -6.42 -10.70
CA LEU A 125 -10.18 -5.47 -9.70
C LEU A 125 -8.64 -5.41 -9.63
N ILE A 126 -7.98 -6.56 -9.69
CA ILE A 126 -6.52 -6.66 -9.68
C ILE A 126 -5.92 -6.09 -10.97
N GLY A 127 -6.52 -6.40 -12.13
CA GLY A 127 -6.15 -5.78 -13.41
C GLY A 127 -6.37 -4.26 -13.40
N PHE A 128 -7.50 -3.82 -12.84
CA PHE A 128 -7.81 -2.40 -12.66
C PHE A 128 -6.76 -1.69 -11.80
N ILE A 129 -6.46 -2.21 -10.62
CA ILE A 129 -5.45 -1.66 -9.72
C ILE A 129 -4.11 -1.57 -10.47
N PHE A 130 -3.64 -2.67 -11.04
CA PHE A 130 -2.38 -2.69 -11.77
C PHE A 130 -2.30 -1.64 -12.89
N GLY A 131 -3.37 -1.51 -13.70
CA GLY A 131 -3.47 -0.52 -14.76
C GLY A 131 -3.45 0.92 -14.25
N VAL A 132 -4.17 1.20 -13.15
CA VAL A 132 -4.12 2.50 -12.46
C VAL A 132 -2.70 2.81 -12.01
N LEU A 133 -2.00 1.84 -11.37
CA LEU A 133 -0.65 2.04 -10.85
C LEU A 133 0.35 2.37 -11.96
N ILE A 134 0.39 1.55 -13.01
CA ILE A 134 1.34 1.74 -14.12
C ILE A 134 1.05 3.04 -14.85
N THR A 135 -0.21 3.31 -15.17
CA THR A 135 -0.59 4.53 -15.88
C THR A 135 -0.26 5.76 -15.07
N PHE A 136 -0.56 5.75 -13.77
CA PHE A 136 -0.24 6.86 -12.88
C PHE A 136 1.27 7.10 -12.83
N ILE A 137 2.08 6.03 -12.75
CA ILE A 137 3.55 6.14 -12.76
C ILE A 137 4.05 6.75 -14.07
N VAL A 138 3.65 6.19 -15.22
CA VAL A 138 4.11 6.65 -16.53
C VAL A 138 3.76 8.13 -16.74
N VAL A 139 2.50 8.48 -16.51
CA VAL A 139 2.03 9.85 -16.70
C VAL A 139 2.70 10.83 -15.73
N SER A 140 2.93 10.43 -14.47
CA SER A 140 3.59 11.29 -13.47
C SER A 140 5.08 11.50 -13.73
N VAL A 141 5.74 10.55 -14.41
CA VAL A 141 7.15 10.68 -14.81
C VAL A 141 7.28 11.59 -16.03
N GLU A 142 6.36 11.49 -16.99
CA GLU A 142 6.41 12.26 -18.25
C GLU A 142 5.89 13.70 -18.11
N HIS A 143 4.85 13.92 -17.30
CA HIS A 143 4.19 15.21 -17.18
C HIS A 143 4.13 15.62 -15.69
N ALA A 144 4.81 16.72 -15.35
CA ALA A 144 5.07 17.09 -13.96
C ALA A 144 3.97 17.93 -13.28
N SER A 145 2.92 18.40 -13.98
CA SER A 145 2.07 19.47 -13.42
C SER A 145 0.61 19.57 -13.90
N HIS A 146 -0.08 18.48 -14.22
CA HIS A 146 -1.53 18.55 -14.53
C HIS A 146 -2.41 17.90 -13.46
N ASN A 147 -3.34 18.71 -12.95
CA ASN A 147 -4.51 18.28 -12.19
C ASN A 147 -5.43 17.44 -13.10
N GLY A 148 -5.19 16.13 -13.18
CA GLY A 148 -5.99 15.22 -14.01
C GLY A 148 -5.47 13.79 -14.14
N TYR A 149 -4.23 13.51 -13.75
CA TYR A 149 -3.61 12.18 -13.93
C TYR A 149 -4.35 11.06 -13.20
N GLY A 150 -4.90 11.33 -12.02
CA GLY A 150 -5.70 10.37 -11.28
C GLY A 150 -6.91 9.89 -12.08
N LEU A 151 -7.63 10.81 -12.73
CA LEU A 151 -8.81 10.48 -13.53
C LEU A 151 -8.45 9.66 -14.77
N ILE A 152 -7.40 10.08 -15.49
CA ILE A 152 -6.89 9.35 -16.67
C ILE A 152 -6.47 7.93 -16.26
N SER A 153 -5.79 7.78 -15.12
CA SER A 153 -5.34 6.49 -14.61
C SER A 153 -6.52 5.58 -14.26
N LEU A 154 -7.61 6.13 -13.70
CA LEU A 154 -8.84 5.36 -13.43
C LEU A 154 -9.51 4.87 -14.72
N LEU A 155 -9.57 5.70 -15.76
CA LEU A 155 -10.15 5.33 -17.06
C LEU A 155 -9.32 4.25 -17.75
N ILE A 156 -8.00 4.42 -17.82
CA ILE A 156 -7.11 3.42 -18.43
C ILE A 156 -7.10 2.13 -17.59
N GLY A 157 -7.11 2.24 -16.26
CA GLY A 157 -7.24 1.12 -15.34
C GLY A 157 -8.48 0.26 -15.63
N PHE A 158 -9.62 0.87 -15.97
CA PHE A 158 -10.83 0.12 -16.35
C PHE A 158 -10.56 -0.82 -17.54
N PHE A 159 -9.89 -0.34 -18.58
CA PHE A 159 -9.53 -1.16 -19.73
C PHE A 159 -8.55 -2.29 -19.36
N TYR A 160 -7.59 -2.06 -18.48
CA TYR A 160 -6.72 -3.11 -17.95
C TYR A 160 -7.49 -4.18 -17.16
N GLY A 161 -8.50 -3.79 -16.37
CA GLY A 161 -9.38 -4.71 -15.66
C GLY A 161 -10.17 -5.61 -16.63
N VAL A 162 -10.76 -5.02 -17.67
CA VAL A 162 -11.46 -5.77 -18.74
C VAL A 162 -10.51 -6.70 -19.48
N PHE A 163 -9.32 -6.21 -19.83
CA PHE A 163 -8.29 -7.00 -20.49
C PHE A 163 -7.85 -8.21 -19.65
N TRP A 164 -7.60 -8.02 -18.36
CA TRP A 164 -7.19 -9.13 -17.49
C TRP A 164 -8.30 -10.17 -17.30
N LEU A 165 -9.55 -9.72 -17.21
CA LEU A 165 -10.72 -10.60 -17.21
C LEU A 165 -10.85 -11.38 -18.54
N PHE A 166 -10.55 -10.73 -19.68
CA PHE A 166 -10.54 -11.37 -20.99
C PHE A 166 -9.44 -12.43 -21.11
N VAL A 167 -8.24 -12.16 -20.58
CA VAL A 167 -7.14 -13.15 -20.51
C VAL A 167 -7.61 -14.40 -19.74
N TRP A 168 -8.23 -14.22 -18.57
CA TRP A 168 -8.82 -15.35 -17.84
C TRP A 168 -9.89 -16.08 -18.65
N TRP A 169 -10.80 -15.35 -19.29
CA TRP A 169 -11.87 -15.94 -20.09
C TRP A 169 -11.35 -16.75 -21.28
N LYS A 170 -10.28 -16.29 -21.95
CA LYS A 170 -9.71 -16.95 -23.13
C LYS A 170 -8.85 -18.16 -22.76
N PHE A 171 -7.96 -18.03 -21.79
CA PHE A 171 -6.98 -19.07 -21.46
C PHE A 171 -7.47 -20.01 -20.34
N GLY A 172 -8.18 -19.50 -19.34
CA GLY A 172 -8.66 -20.28 -18.19
C GLY A 172 -7.56 -20.97 -17.39
N VAL A 173 -6.30 -20.53 -17.50
CA VAL A 173 -5.14 -21.10 -16.81
C VAL A 173 -4.96 -20.38 -15.47
N PRO A 174 -5.18 -21.04 -14.31
CA PRO A 174 -5.07 -20.42 -12.99
C PRO A 174 -3.67 -19.87 -12.70
N LEU A 175 -2.64 -20.55 -13.21
CA LEU A 175 -1.27 -20.13 -13.01
C LEU A 175 -1.03 -18.72 -13.55
N LEU A 176 -1.53 -18.37 -14.74
CA LEU A 176 -1.34 -17.05 -15.33
C LEU A 176 -2.18 -15.96 -14.67
N SER A 177 -3.43 -16.30 -14.34
CA SER A 177 -4.40 -15.32 -13.83
C SER A 177 -4.09 -14.85 -12.40
N VAL A 178 -3.53 -15.74 -11.58
CA VAL A 178 -3.19 -15.46 -10.17
C VAL A 178 -1.88 -14.65 -10.03
N GLN A 179 -0.98 -14.68 -11.02
CA GLN A 179 0.34 -14.02 -10.89
C GLN A 179 0.21 -12.54 -10.56
N LEU A 180 -0.71 -11.82 -11.19
CA LEU A 180 -0.84 -10.38 -10.99
C LEU A 180 -1.24 -10.04 -9.55
N THR A 181 -2.12 -10.84 -8.94
CA THR A 181 -2.52 -10.70 -7.53
C THR A 181 -1.32 -10.93 -6.60
N MET A 182 -0.47 -11.91 -6.93
CA MET A 182 0.72 -12.24 -6.15
C MET A 182 1.81 -11.16 -6.28
N ILE A 183 2.00 -10.58 -7.47
CA ILE A 183 2.95 -9.47 -7.69
C ILE A 183 2.52 -8.25 -6.87
N LEU A 184 1.22 -7.89 -6.91
CA LEU A 184 0.72 -6.72 -6.19
C LEU A 184 0.80 -6.87 -4.67
N SER A 185 0.45 -8.06 -4.14
CA SER A 185 0.57 -8.33 -2.71
C SER A 185 2.03 -8.43 -2.25
N GLY A 186 2.89 -9.08 -3.02
CA GLY A 186 4.34 -9.09 -2.79
C GLY A 186 4.93 -7.68 -2.84
N GLY A 187 4.47 -6.84 -3.77
CA GLY A 187 4.83 -5.43 -3.87
C GLY A 187 4.42 -4.65 -2.61
N LEU A 188 3.22 -4.89 -2.09
CA LEU A 188 2.77 -4.28 -0.84
C LEU A 188 3.62 -4.73 0.37
N ILE A 189 3.95 -6.02 0.47
CA ILE A 189 4.84 -6.54 1.53
C ILE A 189 6.24 -5.93 1.43
N ALA A 190 6.76 -5.79 0.20
CA ALA A 190 8.01 -5.10 -0.05
C ALA A 190 7.90 -3.62 0.36
N SER A 191 6.83 -2.91 0.02
CA SER A 191 6.60 -1.52 0.47
C SER A 191 6.58 -1.39 1.99
N ILE A 192 5.91 -2.29 2.71
CA ILE A 192 5.90 -2.30 4.19
C ILE A 192 7.33 -2.43 4.73
N THR A 193 8.08 -3.40 4.20
CA THR A 193 9.46 -3.69 4.62
C THR A 193 10.38 -2.51 4.33
N MET A 194 10.30 -1.96 3.11
CA MET A 194 11.12 -0.84 2.68
C MET A 194 10.74 0.47 3.37
N ASN A 195 9.52 0.64 3.86
CA ASN A 195 9.16 1.82 4.65
C ASN A 195 9.83 1.81 6.05
N GLN A 196 10.15 0.64 6.59
CA GLN A 196 10.89 0.50 7.86
C GLN A 196 12.41 0.57 7.65
N LEU A 197 12.89 0.06 6.52
CA LEU A 197 14.32 -0.01 6.21
C LEU A 197 14.82 1.18 5.37
N GLY A 198 13.93 1.99 4.78
CA GLY A 198 14.28 2.98 3.77
C GLY A 198 15.23 4.07 4.24
N ASP A 199 15.26 4.35 5.55
CA ASP A 199 16.12 5.37 6.15
C ASP A 199 17.59 4.91 6.35
N TYR A 200 17.90 3.63 6.15
CA TYR A 200 19.30 3.18 6.15
C TYR A 200 20.02 3.64 4.89
N ASN A 201 21.26 4.11 5.04
CA ASN A 201 22.10 4.57 3.94
C ASN A 201 22.25 3.57 2.78
N ALA A 202 22.22 2.28 3.08
CA ALA A 202 22.28 1.24 2.05
C ALA A 202 21.16 1.36 1.02
N PHE A 203 19.96 1.79 1.45
CA PHE A 203 18.77 1.93 0.60
C PHE A 203 18.57 3.34 0.03
N ALA A 204 19.50 4.26 0.32
CA ALA A 204 19.58 5.54 -0.37
C ALA A 204 19.96 5.35 -1.86
N LEU A 205 20.78 4.35 -2.15
CA LEU A 205 21.11 3.95 -3.53
C LEU A 205 19.93 3.20 -4.17
N ASP A 206 19.51 3.67 -5.35
CA ASP A 206 18.37 3.09 -6.07
C ASP A 206 18.58 1.63 -6.42
N ILE A 207 19.80 1.23 -6.82
CA ILE A 207 20.08 -0.17 -7.18
C ILE A 207 19.80 -1.13 -6.01
N ASN A 208 20.25 -0.78 -4.80
CA ASN A 208 20.05 -1.62 -3.62
C ASN A 208 18.58 -1.67 -3.21
N TYR A 209 17.89 -0.52 -3.28
CA TYR A 209 16.47 -0.42 -2.99
C TYR A 209 15.65 -1.30 -3.93
N TRP A 210 15.80 -1.11 -5.26
CA TRP A 210 15.01 -1.81 -6.27
C TRP A 210 15.35 -3.30 -6.36
N LEU A 211 16.63 -3.66 -6.17
CA LEU A 211 17.03 -5.07 -6.11
C LEU A 211 16.37 -5.76 -4.92
N THR A 212 16.46 -5.18 -3.72
CA THR A 212 15.85 -5.76 -2.51
C THR A 212 14.33 -5.84 -2.63
N PHE A 213 13.71 -4.78 -3.12
CA PHE A 213 12.26 -4.74 -3.39
C PHE A 213 11.87 -5.87 -4.35
N SER A 214 12.58 -6.02 -5.47
CA SER A 214 12.31 -7.06 -6.47
C SER A 214 12.54 -8.46 -5.92
N CYS A 215 13.59 -8.67 -5.12
CA CYS A 215 13.84 -9.95 -4.45
C CYS A 215 12.70 -10.36 -3.52
N ILE A 216 12.14 -9.42 -2.73
CA ILE A 216 10.99 -9.69 -1.85
C ILE A 216 9.77 -10.07 -2.69
N VAL A 217 9.48 -9.32 -3.76
CA VAL A 217 8.34 -9.61 -4.66
C VAL A 217 8.49 -11.00 -5.29
N ILE A 218 9.66 -11.32 -5.84
CA ILE A 218 9.94 -12.61 -6.49
C ILE A 218 9.89 -13.76 -5.47
N ALA A 219 10.44 -13.58 -4.27
CA ALA A 219 10.38 -14.60 -3.22
C ALA A 219 8.93 -14.89 -2.81
N TYR A 220 8.13 -13.84 -2.61
CA TYR A 220 6.70 -13.98 -2.31
C TYR A 220 5.95 -14.71 -3.44
N MET A 221 6.24 -14.36 -4.69
CA MET A 221 5.67 -15.02 -5.87
C MET A 221 5.99 -16.51 -5.92
N ILE A 222 7.25 -16.90 -5.72
CA ILE A 222 7.69 -18.31 -5.76
C ILE A 222 6.96 -19.12 -4.68
N ILE A 223 6.91 -18.60 -3.46
CA ILE A 223 6.20 -19.25 -2.34
C ILE A 223 4.70 -19.33 -2.63
N GLY A 224 4.11 -18.26 -3.15
CA GLY A 224 2.70 -18.18 -3.49
C GLY A 224 2.30 -19.18 -4.60
N VAL A 225 3.15 -19.37 -5.61
CA VAL A 225 2.93 -20.34 -6.70
C VAL A 225 3.04 -21.78 -6.18
N ALA A 226 3.98 -22.07 -5.28
CA ALA A 226 4.11 -23.40 -4.68
C ALA A 226 2.83 -23.84 -3.95
N VAL A 227 2.08 -22.89 -3.39
CA VAL A 227 0.80 -23.14 -2.70
C VAL A 227 -0.34 -22.33 -3.35
N MET A 228 -0.49 -22.44 -4.67
CA MET A 228 -1.30 -21.55 -5.53
C MET A 228 -2.66 -21.12 -4.96
N MET A 229 -3.48 -22.04 -4.46
CA MET A 229 -4.80 -21.72 -3.89
C MET A 229 -4.69 -20.86 -2.63
N HIS A 230 -3.88 -21.28 -1.67
CA HIS A 230 -3.70 -20.56 -0.40
C HIS A 230 -2.96 -19.25 -0.62
N GLY A 231 -1.94 -19.24 -1.48
CA GLY A 231 -1.22 -18.02 -1.83
C GLY A 231 -2.15 -16.99 -2.50
N HIS A 232 -3.10 -17.42 -3.35
CA HIS A 232 -4.07 -16.49 -3.93
C HIS A 232 -5.01 -15.93 -2.86
N ILE A 233 -5.53 -16.78 -1.96
CA ILE A 233 -6.37 -16.35 -0.82
C ILE A 233 -5.62 -15.32 0.03
N VAL A 234 -4.40 -15.64 0.46
CA VAL A 234 -3.57 -14.74 1.28
C VAL A 234 -3.32 -13.43 0.54
N SER A 235 -2.99 -13.47 -0.75
CA SER A 235 -2.74 -12.26 -1.56
C SER A 235 -3.98 -11.37 -1.69
N CYS A 236 -5.16 -11.95 -1.92
CA CYS A 236 -6.42 -11.19 -1.92
C CYS A 236 -6.68 -10.52 -0.57
N VAL A 237 -6.43 -11.25 0.53
CA VAL A 237 -6.62 -10.73 1.89
C VAL A 237 -5.61 -9.62 2.20
N VAL A 238 -4.33 -9.77 1.83
CA VAL A 238 -3.29 -8.75 2.00
C VAL A 238 -3.69 -7.44 1.30
N ILE A 239 -4.04 -7.51 0.01
CA ILE A 239 -4.44 -6.34 -0.78
C ILE A 239 -5.76 -5.74 -0.24
N GLY A 240 -6.77 -6.58 -0.01
CA GLY A 240 -8.09 -6.15 0.42
C GLY A 240 -8.09 -5.53 1.83
N SER A 241 -7.42 -6.15 2.78
CA SER A 241 -7.29 -5.62 4.14
C SER A 241 -6.54 -4.29 4.17
N TYR A 242 -5.44 -4.16 3.41
CA TYR A 242 -4.74 -2.89 3.30
C TYR A 242 -5.60 -1.81 2.62
N ALA A 243 -6.36 -2.15 1.58
CA ALA A 243 -7.27 -1.20 0.94
C ALA A 243 -8.33 -0.65 1.92
N VAL A 244 -8.89 -1.52 2.78
CA VAL A 244 -9.82 -1.10 3.85
C VAL A 244 -9.12 -0.18 4.85
N ILE A 245 -7.95 -0.57 5.34
CA ILE A 245 -7.21 0.22 6.34
C ILE A 245 -6.75 1.57 5.76
N ALA A 246 -6.24 1.60 4.54
CA ALA A 246 -5.83 2.82 3.87
C ALA A 246 -7.02 3.75 3.59
N ALA A 247 -8.21 3.22 3.32
CA ALA A 247 -9.42 4.01 3.17
C ALA A 247 -9.89 4.59 4.52
N ILE A 248 -9.90 3.80 5.60
CA ILE A 248 -10.29 4.28 6.94
C ILE A 248 -9.26 5.28 7.47
N SER A 249 -7.97 5.01 7.27
CA SER A 249 -6.87 5.90 7.64
C SER A 249 -7.04 7.30 7.08
N TYR A 250 -7.61 7.42 5.89
CA TYR A 250 -7.88 8.71 5.28
C TYR A 250 -9.00 9.51 5.99
N TYR A 251 -9.99 8.86 6.61
CA TYR A 251 -11.08 9.54 7.34
C TYR A 251 -10.76 9.83 8.81
N ILE A 252 -9.87 9.05 9.42
CA ILE A 252 -9.43 9.20 10.82
C ILE A 252 -8.04 9.87 10.88
N ASP A 253 -7.57 10.43 9.76
CA ASP A 253 -6.31 11.16 9.68
C ASP A 253 -5.07 10.37 10.16
N GLY A 254 -5.09 9.06 9.90
CA GLY A 254 -3.98 8.15 10.14
C GLY A 254 -2.91 8.20 9.05
N ASN A 255 -1.77 7.56 9.30
CA ASN A 255 -0.63 7.58 8.37
C ASN A 255 -0.46 6.30 7.54
N MET A 256 -1.41 5.37 7.57
CA MET A 256 -1.24 4.05 6.94
C MET A 256 -1.13 4.12 5.42
N GLU A 257 -1.77 5.10 4.79
CA GLU A 257 -1.67 5.31 3.35
C GLU A 257 -0.24 5.63 2.89
N PHE A 258 0.60 6.17 3.78
CA PHE A 258 1.96 6.54 3.43
C PHE A 258 2.88 5.35 3.17
N ILE A 259 2.50 4.14 3.59
CA ILE A 259 3.22 2.91 3.19
C ILE A 259 3.27 2.82 1.67
N PHE A 260 2.13 3.03 1.00
CA PHE A 260 2.04 2.96 -0.44
C PHE A 260 2.44 4.27 -1.13
N VAL A 261 2.11 5.42 -0.54
CA VAL A 261 2.52 6.72 -1.09
C VAL A 261 4.04 6.87 -1.10
N ASN A 262 4.77 6.39 -0.09
CA ASN A 262 6.23 6.44 -0.09
C ASN A 262 6.84 5.56 -1.19
N PHE A 263 6.27 4.39 -1.45
CA PHE A 263 6.66 3.58 -2.61
C PHE A 263 6.49 4.38 -3.92
N PHE A 264 5.34 5.02 -4.13
CA PHE A 264 5.12 5.85 -5.31
C PHE A 264 6.06 7.04 -5.41
N ARG A 265 6.31 7.74 -4.30
CA ARG A 265 7.26 8.84 -4.26
C ARG A 265 8.65 8.39 -4.64
N ARG A 266 9.05 7.17 -4.24
CA ARG A 266 10.34 6.59 -4.66
C ARG A 266 10.43 6.31 -6.16
N VAL A 267 9.30 6.01 -6.81
CA VAL A 267 9.25 5.81 -8.27
C VAL A 267 9.28 7.15 -9.02
N VAL A 268 8.46 8.12 -8.58
CA VAL A 268 8.15 9.32 -9.37
C VAL A 268 9.10 10.49 -9.05
N VAL A 269 9.46 10.67 -7.78
CA VAL A 269 10.22 11.84 -7.34
C VAL A 269 11.73 11.55 -7.48
N LYS A 270 12.40 12.37 -8.29
CA LYS A 270 13.85 12.29 -8.49
C LYS A 270 14.57 12.45 -7.16
N ASN A 271 15.57 11.61 -6.91
CA ASN A 271 16.40 11.62 -5.69
C ASN A 271 15.63 11.37 -4.38
N PHE A 272 14.41 10.83 -4.44
CA PHE A 272 13.64 10.50 -3.24
C PHE A 272 14.34 9.46 -2.35
N GLY A 273 15.33 8.73 -2.85
CA GLY A 273 16.15 7.83 -2.03
C GLY A 273 16.94 8.51 -0.91
N TYR A 274 17.19 9.80 -1.01
CA TYR A 274 17.82 10.57 0.07
C TYR A 274 16.81 11.22 1.02
N ALA A 275 15.51 11.02 0.76
CA ALA A 275 14.45 11.58 1.59
C ALA A 275 14.28 10.79 2.88
N VAL A 276 14.09 11.50 3.99
CA VAL A 276 13.84 10.88 5.30
C VAL A 276 12.37 10.46 5.38
N LEU A 277 12.14 9.17 5.60
CA LEU A 277 10.85 8.49 5.70
C LEU A 277 10.50 8.22 7.17
N ASP A 278 10.34 9.26 7.98
CA ASP A 278 9.92 9.10 9.38
C ASP A 278 8.46 9.55 9.55
N PRO A 279 7.45 8.75 9.18
CA PRO A 279 6.05 9.12 9.38
C PRO A 279 5.79 9.36 10.88
N PRO A 280 5.02 10.40 11.24
CA PRO A 280 4.71 10.67 12.63
C PRO A 280 3.71 9.63 13.15
N PHE A 281 4.21 8.48 13.59
CA PHE A 281 3.38 7.39 14.10
C PHE A 281 2.55 7.91 15.29
N LEU A 282 1.26 8.13 15.04
CA LEU A 282 0.31 8.53 16.06
C LEU A 282 0.02 7.31 16.91
N ILE A 283 0.55 7.32 18.14
CA ILE A 283 0.49 6.17 19.05
C ILE A 283 -0.94 5.63 19.20
N PHE A 284 -1.97 6.46 19.20
CA PHE A 284 -3.36 5.98 19.33
C PHE A 284 -3.96 5.53 18.00
N THR A 285 -4.02 6.42 17.00
CA THR A 285 -4.69 6.15 15.73
C THR A 285 -3.98 5.06 14.92
N ASP A 286 -2.66 5.16 14.77
CA ASP A 286 -1.91 4.23 13.91
C ASP A 286 -1.81 2.84 14.59
N THR A 287 -1.67 2.77 15.92
CA THR A 287 -1.72 1.48 16.64
C THR A 287 -3.09 0.81 16.50
N PHE A 288 -4.17 1.57 16.65
CA PHE A 288 -5.53 1.05 16.46
C PHE A 288 -5.72 0.49 15.04
N LEU A 289 -5.30 1.24 14.02
CA LEU A 289 -5.36 0.79 12.62
C LEU A 289 -4.49 -0.45 12.38
N CYS A 290 -3.31 -0.57 12.99
CA CYS A 290 -2.49 -1.78 12.93
C CYS A 290 -3.19 -2.99 13.53
N ILE A 291 -3.79 -2.86 14.72
CA ILE A 291 -4.54 -3.95 15.36
C ILE A 291 -5.70 -4.37 14.48
N MET A 292 -6.47 -3.40 13.96
CA MET A 292 -7.59 -3.67 13.06
C MET A 292 -7.13 -4.36 11.78
N TRP A 293 -5.97 -3.97 11.23
CA TRP A 293 -5.40 -4.61 10.03
C TRP A 293 -5.10 -6.09 10.27
N ILE A 294 -4.43 -6.41 11.38
CA ILE A 294 -4.12 -7.80 11.75
C ILE A 294 -5.40 -8.61 11.93
N LEU A 295 -6.42 -8.05 12.60
CA LEU A 295 -7.70 -8.72 12.77
C LEU A 295 -8.41 -8.96 11.43
N LEU A 296 -8.48 -7.96 10.55
CA LEU A 296 -9.05 -8.11 9.21
C LEU A 296 -8.32 -9.18 8.40
N PHE A 297 -6.99 -9.21 8.48
CA PHE A 297 -6.18 -10.22 7.81
C PHE A 297 -6.51 -11.63 8.32
N LEU A 298 -6.47 -11.86 9.63
CA LEU A 298 -6.73 -13.17 10.22
C LEU A 298 -8.15 -13.67 9.94
N VAL A 299 -9.15 -12.79 10.08
CA VAL A 299 -10.54 -13.09 9.79
C VAL A 299 -10.74 -13.35 8.29
N GLY A 300 -10.15 -12.52 7.42
CA GLY A 300 -10.22 -12.66 5.97
C GLY A 300 -9.68 -14.01 5.48
N VAL A 301 -8.48 -14.40 5.93
CA VAL A 301 -7.88 -15.70 5.60
C VAL A 301 -8.79 -16.84 6.08
N LYS A 302 -9.23 -16.79 7.34
CA LYS A 302 -10.08 -17.85 7.92
C LYS A 302 -11.41 -17.98 7.19
N LEU A 303 -12.07 -16.88 6.85
CA LEU A 303 -13.34 -16.89 6.13
C LEU A 303 -13.18 -17.39 4.70
N GLN A 304 -12.20 -16.88 3.95
CA GLN A 304 -11.97 -17.33 2.57
C GLN A 304 -11.59 -18.82 2.52
N SER A 305 -10.69 -19.29 3.40
CA SER A 305 -10.35 -20.70 3.49
C SER A 305 -11.55 -21.57 3.89
N ARG A 306 -12.44 -21.08 4.76
CA ARG A 306 -13.69 -21.79 5.11
C ARG A 306 -14.65 -21.88 3.93
N TYR A 307 -14.83 -20.80 3.18
CA TYR A 307 -15.69 -20.82 1.98
C TYR A 307 -15.15 -21.73 0.88
N GLN A 308 -13.82 -21.88 0.81
CA GLN A 308 -13.14 -22.73 -0.16
C GLN A 308 -13.11 -24.21 0.24
N ARG A 309 -13.50 -24.55 1.48
CA ARG A 309 -13.54 -25.93 1.95
C ARG A 309 -14.50 -26.75 1.07
N ASN A 310 -14.02 -27.89 0.58
CA ASN A 310 -14.76 -28.83 -0.27
C ASN A 310 -15.13 -28.30 -1.68
N ARG A 311 -14.46 -27.25 -2.17
CA ARG A 311 -14.62 -26.73 -3.54
C ARG A 311 -13.36 -26.97 -4.37
N SER A 312 -13.49 -26.92 -5.70
CA SER A 312 -12.32 -26.98 -6.59
C SER A 312 -11.38 -25.81 -6.35
N PRO A 313 -10.04 -26.00 -6.36
CA PRO A 313 -9.07 -24.95 -6.05
C PRO A 313 -9.19 -23.65 -6.86
N PHE A 314 -9.73 -23.75 -8.07
CA PHE A 314 -10.06 -22.63 -8.93
C PHE A 314 -11.39 -22.92 -9.66
N PRO A 315 -12.13 -21.88 -10.09
CA PRO A 315 -13.35 -22.08 -10.85
C PRO A 315 -13.04 -22.68 -12.23
N PRO A 316 -13.84 -23.65 -12.71
CA PRO A 316 -13.63 -24.26 -14.01
C PRO A 316 -13.80 -23.25 -15.16
N ASN A 317 -13.03 -23.43 -16.23
CA ASN A 317 -13.20 -22.68 -17.46
C ASN A 317 -14.54 -23.06 -18.12
N ARG A 318 -15.30 -22.05 -18.58
CA ARG A 318 -16.58 -22.24 -19.29
C ARG A 318 -16.45 -23.20 -20.47
N ASN A 319 -15.33 -23.15 -21.20
CA ASN A 319 -15.14 -24.00 -22.38
C ASN A 319 -15.00 -25.49 -22.01
N VAL A 320 -14.37 -25.78 -20.88
CA VAL A 320 -14.21 -27.17 -20.37
C VAL A 320 -15.55 -27.73 -19.84
N SER A 321 -16.42 -26.88 -19.30
CA SER A 321 -17.77 -27.29 -18.90
C SER A 321 -18.72 -27.55 -20.08
N LEU A 322 -18.47 -26.94 -21.25
CA LEU A 322 -19.29 -27.12 -22.45
C LEU A 322 -18.88 -28.33 -23.29
N GLU A 323 -17.65 -28.80 -23.17
CA GLU A 323 -17.11 -29.93 -23.94
C GLU A 323 -17.35 -31.32 -23.30
N ARG A 324 -17.91 -31.40 -22.09
CA ARG A 324 -18.26 -32.71 -21.52
C ARG A 324 -19.46 -33.29 -22.28
N PRO A 325 -19.33 -34.47 -22.92
CA PRO A 325 -20.47 -35.14 -23.53
C PRO A 325 -21.48 -35.44 -22.43
N LEU A 326 -22.72 -34.96 -22.61
CA LEU A 326 -23.84 -35.24 -21.72
C LEU A 326 -24.15 -36.74 -21.81
N SER A 327 -23.71 -37.49 -20.80
CA SER A 327 -24.16 -38.86 -20.52
C SER A 327 -25.48 -38.82 -19.74
N GLU A 328 -26.29 -39.87 -19.81
CA GLU A 328 -27.47 -40.05 -18.94
C GLU A 328 -27.13 -40.00 -17.43
N THR A 329 -25.86 -40.18 -17.07
CA THR A 329 -25.36 -40.07 -15.68
C THR A 329 -24.90 -38.67 -15.29
N THR A 330 -24.98 -37.69 -16.20
CA THR A 330 -24.55 -36.32 -15.90
C THR A 330 -25.62 -35.64 -15.05
N PRO A 331 -25.31 -35.20 -13.81
CA PRO A 331 -26.32 -34.61 -12.94
C PRO A 331 -26.87 -33.32 -13.57
N LEU A 332 -28.20 -33.21 -13.62
CA LEU A 332 -28.94 -32.06 -14.17
C LEU A 332 -28.64 -30.73 -13.44
N LEU A 333 -28.10 -30.81 -12.23
CA LEU A 333 -27.59 -29.68 -11.46
C LEU A 333 -26.08 -29.85 -11.27
N TYR A 334 -25.30 -28.88 -11.75
CA TYR A 334 -23.87 -28.79 -11.46
C TYR A 334 -23.68 -28.66 -9.93
N SER A 335 -23.32 -29.75 -9.27
CA SER A 335 -22.78 -29.69 -7.90
C SER A 335 -21.35 -29.15 -7.99
N GLU A 336 -21.04 -28.08 -7.25
CA GLU A 336 -19.67 -27.57 -7.09
C GLU A 336 -18.74 -28.56 -6.32
N ALA A 337 -19.28 -29.67 -5.81
CA ALA A 337 -18.53 -30.70 -5.10
C ALA A 337 -18.14 -31.86 -6.03
N TYR A 338 -16.84 -32.19 -6.07
CA TYR A 338 -16.39 -33.47 -6.63
C TYR A 338 -16.89 -34.62 -5.73
N PRO A 339 -17.35 -35.74 -6.31
CA PRO A 339 -17.47 -36.98 -5.54
C PRO A 339 -16.07 -37.37 -5.03
N SER A 340 -16.00 -37.80 -3.78
CA SER A 340 -14.80 -38.44 -3.24
C SER A 340 -14.37 -39.59 -4.17
N PRO A 341 -13.05 -39.78 -4.40
CA PRO A 341 -12.60 -40.94 -5.16
C PRO A 341 -13.19 -42.21 -4.52
N PRO A 342 -13.67 -43.18 -5.32
CA PRO A 342 -14.20 -44.40 -4.77
C PRO A 342 -13.13 -45.02 -3.86
N GLU A 343 -13.53 -45.34 -2.62
CA GLU A 343 -12.78 -46.31 -1.81
C GLU A 343 -12.60 -47.52 -2.71
N TYR A 344 -11.36 -47.81 -3.08
CA TYR A 344 -11.03 -49.12 -3.62
C TYR A 344 -11.40 -50.10 -2.51
N SER A 345 -12.55 -50.74 -2.68
CA SER A 345 -12.97 -51.88 -1.90
C SER A 345 -11.89 -52.95 -2.10
N ALA A 346 -10.93 -52.97 -1.19
CA ALA A 346 -10.08 -54.13 -0.97
C ALA A 346 -10.99 -55.21 -0.39
N THR A 347 -11.65 -55.94 -1.28
CA THR A 347 -12.24 -57.24 -0.95
C THR A 347 -11.19 -58.33 -1.20
N PRO A 348 -11.19 -59.38 -0.34
CA PRO A 348 -10.00 -60.10 0.13
C PRO A 348 -9.27 -60.97 -0.89
#